data_AF-A0A7V3AKZ7-F1
#
_entry.id   AF-A0A7V3AKZ7-F1
#
_cell.length_a   1.000
_cell.length_b   1.000
_cell.length_c   1.000
_cell.angle_alpha   90.00
_cell.angle_beta   90.00
_cell.angle_gamma   90.00
#
_symmetry.space_group_name_H-M   'P 1'
#
loop_
_entity.id
_entity.type
_entity.pdbx_description
1 polymer ?
#
loop_
_entity_poly.entity_id
_entity_poly.type
_entity_poly.pdbx_seq_one_letter_code
_entity_poly.pdbx_strand_id
1 'polypeptide(L)'
;DDGTAQIKLSSGEIRLISNECYATIGQVSNFEHNTITIGKAGRSRWMSRRPAVRGTAMNPVDHPHGGGEGRQGIGLKHPKTPWGKPALGKKTRKKYKYSNKFIIKRRERRK
;
A
#
# COMPACT_ATOMS: atom_id res chain seq x y z
N ASP A 1 -5.34 32.55 13.26
CA ASP A 1 -5.99 31.74 12.21
C ASP A 1 -5.10 31.65 10.96
N ASP A 2 -4.15 30.70 10.94
CA ASP A 2 -3.04 30.56 9.98
C ASP A 2 -3.45 30.04 8.57
N GLY A 3 -4.63 30.40 8.07
CA GLY A 3 -5.09 30.04 6.71
C GLY A 3 -5.15 28.54 6.40
N THR A 4 -5.06 27.68 7.42
CA THR A 4 -4.99 26.22 7.27
C THR A 4 -5.93 25.49 8.25
N ALA A 5 -6.51 24.39 7.78
CA ALA A 5 -7.42 23.53 8.51
C ALA A 5 -6.81 22.15 8.74
N GLN A 6 -7.08 21.57 9.92
CA GLN A 6 -6.66 20.23 10.28
C GLN A 6 -7.75 19.21 9.94
N ILE A 7 -7.39 18.19 9.16
CA ILE A 7 -8.31 17.12 8.74
C ILE A 7 -7.73 15.75 9.09
N LYS A 8 -8.59 14.85 9.56
CA LYS A 8 -8.29 13.42 9.74
C LYS A 8 -8.74 12.65 8.51
N LEU A 9 -7.80 12.02 7.81
CA LEU A 9 -8.08 11.22 6.62
C LEU A 9 -8.66 9.84 6.99
N SER A 10 -9.29 9.17 6.01
CA SER A 10 -9.76 7.78 6.16
C SER A 10 -8.64 6.79 6.49
N SER A 11 -7.39 7.13 6.18
CA SER A 11 -6.20 6.37 6.57
C SER A 11 -5.81 6.52 8.06
N GLY A 12 -6.48 7.42 8.80
CA GLY A 12 -6.15 7.80 10.17
C GLY A 12 -5.02 8.83 10.30
N GLU A 13 -4.40 9.25 9.18
CA GLU A 13 -3.41 10.35 9.15
C GLU A 13 -4.10 11.70 9.43
N ILE A 14 -3.46 12.54 10.25
CA ILE A 14 -3.90 13.92 10.50
C ILE A 14 -3.01 14.88 9.72
N ARG A 15 -3.62 15.74 8.92
CA ARG A 15 -2.94 16.61 7.98
C ARG A 15 -3.54 18.00 7.91
N LEU A 16 -2.70 19.01 7.69
CA LEU A 16 -3.08 20.39 7.41
C LEU A 16 -3.33 20.60 5.91
N ILE A 17 -4.39 21.33 5.59
CA ILE A 17 -4.81 21.72 4.23
C ILE A 17 -5.14 23.21 4.24
N SER A 18 -5.06 23.90 3.08
CA SER A 18 -5.47 25.31 2.96
C SER A 18 -6.97 25.46 3.19
N ASN A 19 -7.38 26.56 3.84
CA ASN A 19 -8.80 26.89 4.06
C ASN A 19 -9.55 27.22 2.75
N GLU A 20 -8.83 27.58 1.69
CA GLU A 20 -9.40 27.92 0.39
C GLU A 20 -9.82 26.68 -0.43
N CYS A 21 -9.46 25.47 0.04
CA CYS A 21 -9.79 24.24 -0.68
C CYS A 21 -11.29 23.90 -0.55
N TYR A 22 -11.93 23.63 -1.69
CA TYR A 22 -13.30 23.13 -1.71
C TYR A 22 -13.41 21.71 -1.11
N ALA A 23 -14.50 21.48 -0.38
CA ALA A 23 -14.86 20.18 0.15
C ALA A 23 -16.38 19.98 0.05
N THR A 24 -16.81 18.72 -0.05
CA THR A 24 -18.22 18.34 -0.04
C THR A 24 -18.54 17.60 1.25
N ILE A 25 -19.70 17.90 1.82
CA ILE A 25 -20.18 17.26 3.04
C ILE A 25 -20.87 15.95 2.67
N GLY A 26 -20.56 14.88 3.40
CA GLY A 26 -21.19 13.56 3.25
C GLY A 26 -20.18 12.43 3.13
N GLN A 27 -20.67 11.21 3.31
CA GLN A 27 -19.89 9.99 3.13
C GLN A 27 -20.13 9.43 1.72
N VAL A 28 -19.10 8.91 1.06
CA VAL A 28 -19.23 8.24 -0.24
C VAL A 28 -20.12 7.00 -0.07
N SER A 29 -21.12 6.82 -0.94
CA SER A 29 -22.05 5.69 -0.89
C SER A 29 -21.39 4.34 -1.25
N ASN A 30 -22.15 3.24 -1.14
CA ASN A 30 -21.70 1.86 -1.40
C ASN A 30 -20.70 1.29 -0.36
N PHE A 31 -21.10 1.32 0.91
CA PHE A 31 -20.29 0.82 2.04
C PHE A 31 -20.02 -0.70 1.98
N GLU A 32 -20.93 -1.47 1.40
CA GLU A 32 -20.85 -2.93 1.32
C GLU A 32 -19.89 -3.43 0.24
N HIS A 33 -19.27 -2.53 -0.54
CA HIS A 33 -18.35 -2.90 -1.60
C HIS A 33 -17.20 -3.81 -1.12
N ASN A 34 -16.76 -3.64 0.13
CA ASN A 34 -15.71 -4.46 0.74
C ASN A 34 -16.17 -5.89 1.07
N THR A 35 -17.48 -6.12 1.24
CA THR A 35 -18.06 -7.43 1.57
C THR A 35 -18.20 -8.33 0.33
N ILE A 36 -18.04 -7.76 -0.87
CA ILE A 36 -18.21 -8.49 -2.13
C ILE A 36 -17.13 -9.55 -2.30
N THR A 37 -17.56 -10.81 -2.33
CA THR A 37 -16.69 -11.94 -2.67
C THR A 37 -16.62 -12.11 -4.19
N ILE A 38 -15.40 -12.16 -4.75
CA ILE A 38 -15.18 -12.29 -6.21
C ILE A 38 -15.64 -13.68 -6.71
N GLY A 39 -15.45 -14.73 -5.92
CA GLY A 39 -15.90 -16.09 -6.19
C GLY A 39 -15.03 -16.85 -7.20
N LYS A 40 -14.95 -16.36 -8.45
CA LYS A 40 -14.23 -17.05 -9.55
C LYS A 40 -13.06 -16.24 -10.11
N ALA A 41 -12.01 -16.93 -10.57
CA ALA A 41 -10.83 -16.32 -11.18
C ALA A 41 -11.17 -15.42 -12.39
N GLY A 42 -12.15 -15.82 -13.23
CA GLY A 42 -12.58 -15.04 -14.38
C GLY A 42 -13.13 -13.65 -14.03
N ARG A 43 -13.78 -13.50 -12.86
CA ARG A 43 -14.29 -12.18 -12.41
C ARG A 43 -13.15 -11.23 -12.05
N SER A 44 -12.02 -11.74 -11.53
CA SER A 44 -10.80 -10.93 -11.35
C SER A 44 -10.27 -10.40 -12.68
N ARG A 45 -10.36 -11.18 -13.76
CA ARG A 45 -9.96 -10.76 -15.10
C ARG A 45 -10.87 -9.68 -15.66
N TRP A 46 -12.18 -9.73 -15.38
CA TRP A 46 -13.13 -8.66 -15.76
C TRP A 46 -12.83 -7.32 -15.06
N MET A 47 -12.22 -7.37 -13.87
CA MET A 47 -11.70 -6.18 -13.18
C MET A 47 -10.28 -5.76 -13.64
N SER A 48 -9.82 -6.25 -14.78
CA SER A 48 -8.49 -5.97 -15.35
C SER A 48 -7.30 -6.36 -14.46
N ARG A 49 -7.49 -7.32 -13.53
CA ARG A 49 -6.40 -7.86 -12.72
C ARG A 49 -5.87 -9.15 -13.34
N ARG A 50 -4.60 -9.15 -13.75
CA ARG A 50 -3.91 -10.32 -14.31
C ARG A 50 -3.36 -11.23 -13.20
N PRO A 51 -3.18 -12.54 -13.46
CA PRO A 51 -2.50 -13.43 -12.53
C PRO A 51 -1.08 -12.96 -12.21
N ALA A 52 -0.66 -13.11 -10.96
CA ALA A 52 0.70 -12.82 -10.51
C ALA A 52 1.34 -14.10 -9.95
N VAL A 53 2.62 -14.31 -10.26
CA VAL A 53 3.38 -15.49 -9.82
C VAL A 53 4.15 -15.15 -8.54
N ARG A 54 4.26 -16.11 -7.62
CA ARG A 54 5.05 -15.96 -6.39
C ARG A 54 6.54 -16.01 -6.71
N GLY A 55 7.32 -15.11 -6.11
CA GLY A 55 8.78 -15.05 -6.33
C GLY A 55 9.54 -16.31 -5.91
N THR A 56 9.02 -17.09 -4.96
CA THR A 56 9.64 -18.37 -4.54
C THR A 56 9.48 -19.49 -5.57
N ALA A 57 8.59 -19.33 -6.55
CA ALA A 57 8.38 -20.31 -7.62
C ALA A 57 9.16 -19.97 -8.89
N MET A 58 9.93 -18.88 -8.88
CA MET A 58 10.72 -18.40 -10.02
C MET A 58 12.15 -18.94 -9.95
N ASN A 59 12.93 -18.74 -11.01
CA ASN A 59 14.36 -19.04 -11.00
C ASN A 59 15.15 -17.95 -10.23
N PRO A 60 16.37 -18.25 -9.73
CA PRO A 60 17.20 -17.27 -9.02
C PRO A 60 17.49 -15.98 -9.80
N VAL A 61 17.54 -16.07 -11.15
CA VAL A 61 17.76 -14.92 -12.04
C VAL A 61 16.59 -13.94 -12.05
N ASP A 62 15.36 -14.45 -11.87
CA ASP A 62 14.12 -13.67 -12.00
C ASP A 62 13.71 -13.02 -10.66
N HIS A 63 13.97 -13.70 -9.55
CA HIS A 63 13.58 -13.21 -8.23
C HIS A 63 14.61 -13.57 -7.16
N PRO A 64 14.89 -12.67 -6.19
CA PRO A 64 15.78 -12.96 -5.05
C PRO A 64 15.37 -14.10 -4.13
N HIS A 65 14.19 -14.69 -4.34
CA HIS A 65 13.69 -15.83 -3.56
C HIS A 65 13.56 -17.09 -4.43
N GLY A 66 13.97 -17.00 -5.69
CA GLY A 66 13.83 -18.07 -6.66
C GLY A 66 14.90 -19.15 -6.50
N GLY A 67 14.60 -20.32 -7.06
CA GLY A 67 15.43 -21.52 -7.04
C GLY A 67 15.44 -22.29 -5.73
N GLY A 68 16.42 -23.18 -5.62
CA GLY A 68 16.48 -24.23 -4.61
C GLY A 68 15.69 -25.48 -4.99
N GLU A 69 15.98 -26.59 -4.32
CA GLU A 69 15.34 -27.88 -4.61
C GLU A 69 13.93 -27.95 -4.02
N GLY A 70 12.92 -28.29 -4.82
CA GLY A 70 11.54 -28.40 -4.35
C GLY A 70 10.98 -27.07 -3.81
N ARG A 71 10.21 -27.13 -2.71
CA ARG A 71 9.58 -25.94 -2.11
C ARG A 71 10.47 -25.38 -1.00
N GLN A 72 11.06 -24.22 -1.25
CA GLN A 72 11.95 -23.57 -0.30
C GLN A 72 11.30 -22.39 0.45
N GLY A 73 11.85 -22.11 1.63
CA GLY A 73 11.58 -20.88 2.36
C GLY A 73 12.24 -19.66 1.69
N ILE A 74 12.15 -18.49 2.33
CA ILE A 74 12.73 -17.25 1.78
C ILE A 74 14.27 -17.31 1.72
N GLY A 75 14.93 -18.04 2.62
CA GLY A 75 16.40 -18.19 2.68
C GLY A 75 17.19 -16.92 3.05
N LEU A 76 16.56 -15.75 3.00
CA LEU A 76 17.16 -14.44 3.28
C LEU A 76 16.69 -13.89 4.63
N LYS A 77 17.56 -13.08 5.28
CA LYS A 77 17.27 -12.40 6.56
C LYS A 77 15.96 -11.59 6.54
N HIS A 78 15.62 -10.97 5.41
CA HIS A 78 14.37 -10.25 5.21
C HIS A 78 13.81 -10.52 3.82
N PRO A 79 12.47 -10.58 3.64
CA PRO A 79 11.86 -10.70 2.32
C PRO A 79 12.21 -9.51 1.43
N LYS A 80 12.54 -9.79 0.17
CA LYS A 80 12.89 -8.80 -0.85
C LYS A 80 11.80 -8.70 -1.93
N THR A 81 11.73 -7.52 -2.55
CA THR A 81 11.03 -7.29 -3.81
C THR A 81 11.82 -7.94 -4.96
N PRO A 82 11.23 -8.09 -6.18
CA PRO A 82 11.96 -8.55 -7.36
C PRO A 82 13.27 -7.78 -7.62
N TRP A 83 13.29 -6.47 -7.32
CA TRP A 83 14.47 -5.61 -7.46
C TRP A 83 15.40 -5.58 -6.22
N GLY A 84 15.31 -6.55 -5.33
CA GLY A 84 16.23 -6.70 -4.19
C GLY A 84 16.01 -5.76 -2.99
N LYS A 85 15.09 -4.80 -3.05
CA LYS A 85 14.76 -3.92 -1.91
C LYS A 85 13.96 -4.69 -0.83
N PRO A 86 14.05 -4.33 0.46
CA PRO A 86 13.23 -4.96 1.50
C PRO A 86 11.73 -4.75 1.27
N ALA A 87 10.94 -5.81 1.31
CA ALA A 87 9.48 -5.78 1.09
C ALA A 87 8.70 -5.41 2.35
N LEU A 88 9.25 -5.70 3.54
CA LEU A 88 8.60 -5.47 4.84
C LEU A 88 9.33 -4.39 5.64
N GLY A 89 8.58 -3.60 6.40
CA GLY A 89 9.09 -2.68 7.42
C GLY A 89 9.78 -1.40 6.92
N LYS A 90 10.38 -1.40 5.72
CA LYS A 90 11.09 -0.22 5.20
C LYS A 90 10.13 0.91 4.84
N LYS A 91 10.27 2.07 5.50
CA LYS A 91 9.55 3.30 5.14
C LYS A 91 10.07 3.83 3.80
N THR A 92 9.20 3.94 2.79
CA THR A 92 9.56 4.37 1.43
C THR A 92 9.37 5.87 1.17
N ARG A 93 8.79 6.61 2.12
CA ARG A 93 8.58 8.06 2.00
C ARG A 93 9.92 8.79 2.03
N LYS A 94 10.13 9.72 1.08
CA LYS A 94 11.31 10.61 1.05
C LYS A 94 11.40 11.48 2.30
N LYS A 95 12.60 11.57 2.90
CA LYS A 95 12.86 12.26 4.18
C LYS A 95 12.58 13.77 4.11
N TYR A 96 12.88 14.42 2.99
CA TYR A 96 12.79 15.88 2.82
C TYR A 96 11.70 16.32 1.83
N LYS A 97 10.56 15.61 1.79
CA LYS A 97 9.44 16.00 0.92
C LYS A 97 8.80 17.29 1.45
N TYR A 98 8.59 18.30 0.60
CA TYR A 98 7.96 19.59 0.94
C TYR A 98 6.68 19.44 1.78
N SER A 99 5.85 18.45 1.45
CA SER A 99 4.59 18.18 2.16
C SER A 99 4.75 17.64 3.60
N ASN A 100 5.96 17.38 4.08
CA ASN A 100 6.18 16.85 5.43
C ASN A 100 5.75 17.85 6.52
N LYS A 101 5.88 19.16 6.27
CA LYS A 101 5.46 20.21 7.21
C LYS A 101 3.95 20.22 7.48
N PHE A 102 3.15 19.68 6.55
CA PHE A 102 1.70 19.62 6.69
C PHE A 102 1.20 18.37 7.42
N ILE A 103 2.07 17.42 7.76
CA ILE A 103 1.66 16.18 8.44
C ILE A 103 1.87 16.35 9.94
N ILE A 104 0.77 16.38 10.70
CA ILE A 104 0.80 16.46 12.16
C ILE A 104 1.02 15.07 12.75
N LYS A 105 0.17 14.10 12.36
CA LYS A 105 0.25 12.72 12.84
C LYS A 105 0.21 11.76 11.67
N ARG A 106 1.21 10.89 11.54
CA ARG A 106 1.25 9.84 10.51
C ARG A 106 0.21 8.77 10.80
N ARG A 107 -0.31 8.12 9.74
CA ARG A 107 -1.14 6.92 9.89
C ARG A 107 -0.44 5.86 10.73
N GLU A 108 -1.17 5.28 11.68
CA GLU A 108 -0.75 4.09 12.40
C GLU A 108 -1.09 2.87 11.55
N ARG A 109 -0.11 2.00 11.29
CA ARG A 109 -0.43 0.65 10.81
C ARG A 109 -0.93 -0.10 12.03
N ARG A 110 -2.19 -0.54 12.03
CA ARG A 110 -2.64 -1.60 12.94
C ARG A 110 -1.68 -2.79 12.74
N LYS A 111 -1.06 -3.22 13.84
CA LYS A 111 -0.19 -4.41 13.88
C LYS A 111 -1.02 -5.64 13.60
#